data_AF-A0A960J562-F1
#
_entry.id   AF-A0A960J562-F1
#
_cell.length_a   1.000
_cell.length_b   1.000
_cell.length_c   1.000
_cell.angle_alpha   90.00
_cell.angle_beta   90.00
_cell.angle_gamma   90.00
#
_symmetry.space_group_name_H-M   'P 1'
#
loop_
_entity.id
_entity.type
_entity.pdbx_description
1 polymer ?
#
loop_
_entity_poly.entity_id
_entity_poly.type
_entity_poly.pdbx_seq_one_letter_code
_entity_poly.pdbx_strand_id
1 'polypeptide(L)'
;DDAVWVALADGTVARIDPATNQVVATVPVGGAPQGVLIAGGSVWVSNVDDGTVTKIDPATDEVVDTFEVGSEPSGLAFEAGVLWVARTGDGSVSALDPGTGEILATVPAGDRPTGLAAGAGALWVTNTSSASVTRIDPTG
;
A
#
# COMPACT_ATOMS: atom_id res chain seq x y z
N ASP A 1 17.75 -3.17 -4.59
CA ASP A 1 17.74 -4.64 -4.61
C ASP A 1 16.68 -5.16 -5.55
N ASP A 2 17.09 -6.07 -6.44
CA ASP A 2 16.17 -6.89 -7.23
C ASP A 2 15.63 -8.00 -6.34
N ALA A 3 14.65 -7.67 -5.50
CA ALA A 3 13.96 -8.62 -4.64
C ALA A 3 12.47 -8.63 -4.96
N VAL A 4 11.85 -9.80 -4.83
CA VAL A 4 10.39 -9.95 -4.89
C VAL A 4 9.86 -9.96 -3.47
N TRP A 5 8.82 -9.17 -3.21
CA TRP A 5 8.16 -9.09 -1.91
C TRP A 5 6.72 -9.59 -2.05
N VAL A 6 6.31 -10.50 -1.16
CA VAL A 6 5.00 -11.17 -1.23
C VAL A 6 4.32 -11.13 0.13
N ALA A 7 3.13 -10.53 0.19
CA ALA A 7 2.27 -10.61 1.37
C ALA A 7 1.69 -12.02 1.54
N LEU A 8 1.72 -12.51 2.77
CA LEU A 8 1.26 -13.85 3.13
C LEU A 8 0.11 -13.76 4.14
N ALA A 9 -0.85 -14.69 4.01
CA ALA A 9 -2.06 -14.69 4.82
C ALA A 9 -1.83 -14.88 6.34
N ASP A 10 -0.61 -15.21 6.75
CA ASP A 10 -0.22 -15.39 8.16
C ASP A 10 0.27 -14.09 8.84
N GLY A 11 0.11 -12.94 8.18
CA GLY A 11 0.50 -11.64 8.72
C GLY A 11 1.96 -11.28 8.51
N THR A 12 2.60 -11.91 7.52
CA THR A 12 4.00 -11.65 7.17
C THR A 12 4.16 -11.23 5.72
N VAL A 13 5.33 -10.67 5.40
CA VAL A 13 5.81 -10.51 4.03
C VAL A 13 7.08 -11.31 3.84
N ALA A 14 7.12 -12.13 2.79
CA ALA A 14 8.31 -12.84 2.37
C ALA A 14 9.12 -11.99 1.38
N ARG A 15 10.43 -11.89 1.62
CA ARG A 15 11.40 -11.41 0.63
C ARG A 15 11.98 -12.62 -0.09
N ILE A 16 11.95 -12.60 -1.41
CA ILE A 16 12.37 -13.69 -2.28
C ILE A 16 13.49 -13.19 -3.18
N ASP A 17 14.57 -13.97 -3.26
CA ASP A 17 15.60 -13.80 -4.28
C ASP A 17 15.06 -14.33 -5.63
N PRO A 18 14.87 -13.47 -6.63
CA PRO A 18 14.30 -13.88 -7.92
C PRO A 18 15.22 -14.78 -8.75
N ALA A 19 16.53 -14.80 -8.47
CA ALA A 19 17.46 -15.68 -9.18
C ALA A 19 17.32 -17.14 -8.74
N THR A 20 17.01 -17.36 -7.46
CA THR A 20 16.94 -18.68 -6.83
C THR A 20 15.52 -19.12 -6.49
N ASN A 21 14.56 -18.18 -6.50
CA ASN A 21 13.18 -18.34 -6.00
C ASN A 21 13.14 -18.80 -4.53
N GLN A 22 14.15 -18.45 -3.73
CA GLN A 22 14.20 -18.79 -2.32
C GLN A 22 13.75 -17.61 -1.46
N VAL A 23 13.02 -17.92 -0.39
CA VAL A 23 12.71 -16.95 0.67
C VAL A 23 14.01 -16.67 1.42
N VAL A 24 14.43 -15.41 1.42
CA VAL A 24 15.66 -14.95 2.10
C VAL A 24 15.36 -14.24 3.42
N ALA A 25 14.14 -13.72 3.58
CA ALA A 25 13.65 -13.15 4.83
C ALA A 25 12.12 -13.26 4.93
N THR A 26 11.61 -13.23 6.16
CA THR A 26 10.19 -13.13 6.47
C THR A 26 10.01 -12.04 7.52
N VAL A 27 9.21 -11.03 7.21
CA VAL A 27 9.02 -9.83 8.04
C VAL A 27 7.59 -9.82 8.58
N PRO A 28 7.37 -9.83 9.91
CA PRO A 28 6.04 -9.63 10.48
C PRO A 28 5.53 -8.22 10.19
N VAL A 29 4.25 -8.09 9.82
CA VAL A 29 3.63 -6.80 9.50
C VAL A 29 2.37 -6.57 10.33
N GLY A 30 1.26 -7.21 9.97
CA GLY A 30 -0.06 -7.01 10.55
C GLY A 30 -1.09 -7.98 9.97
N GLY A 31 -2.35 -7.85 10.38
CA GLY A 31 -3.47 -8.70 10.00
C GLY A 31 -3.85 -8.56 8.52
N ALA A 32 -3.98 -9.72 7.85
CA ALA A 32 -4.39 -9.86 6.45
C ALA A 32 -3.66 -8.88 5.50
N PRO A 33 -2.34 -8.99 5.33
CA PRO A 33 -1.61 -8.12 4.43
C PRO A 33 -2.04 -8.38 2.99
N GLN A 34 -2.30 -7.32 2.22
CA GLN A 34 -2.89 -7.45 0.88
C GLN A 34 -2.07 -6.74 -0.20
N GLY A 35 -1.83 -5.44 -0.04
CA GLY A 35 -1.04 -4.64 -0.98
C GLY A 35 0.44 -4.65 -0.61
N VAL A 36 1.32 -4.77 -1.61
CA VAL A 36 2.77 -4.56 -1.45
C VAL A 36 3.23 -3.56 -2.51
N LEU A 37 3.93 -2.51 -2.09
CA LEU A 37 4.48 -1.49 -2.98
C LEU A 37 5.93 -1.17 -2.60
N ILE A 38 6.82 -1.15 -3.58
CA ILE A 38 8.21 -0.71 -3.40
C ILE A 38 8.33 0.71 -3.97
N ALA A 39 8.46 1.71 -3.09
CA ALA A 39 8.52 3.11 -3.49
C ALA A 39 9.17 3.99 -2.41
N GLY A 40 9.74 5.13 -2.82
CA GLY A 40 10.36 6.07 -1.89
C GLY A 40 11.53 5.49 -1.07
N GLY A 41 12.15 4.41 -1.55
CA GLY A 41 13.22 3.69 -0.84
C GLY A 41 12.75 2.71 0.23
N SER A 42 11.45 2.43 0.32
CA SER A 42 10.87 1.51 1.30
C SER A 42 9.93 0.50 0.66
N VAL A 43 9.62 -0.58 1.40
CA VAL A 43 8.52 -1.49 1.06
C VAL A 43 7.33 -1.12 1.94
N TRP A 44 6.18 -0.94 1.31
CA TRP A 44 4.93 -0.55 1.95
C TRP A 44 3.94 -1.70 1.86
N VAL A 45 3.28 -2.00 2.96
CA VAL A 45 2.40 -3.15 3.08
C VAL A 45 1.08 -2.71 3.69
N SER A 46 -0.04 -2.94 3.03
CA SER A 46 -1.36 -2.65 3.59
C SER A 46 -1.85 -3.84 4.41
N ASN A 47 -2.28 -3.60 5.65
CA ASN A 47 -2.80 -4.61 6.57
C ASN A 47 -4.30 -4.40 6.73
N VAL A 48 -5.10 -5.20 6.03
CA VAL A 48 -6.54 -4.96 5.84
C VAL A 48 -7.30 -5.01 7.17
N ASP A 49 -7.06 -6.05 7.95
CA ASP A 49 -7.80 -6.31 9.19
C ASP A 49 -7.43 -5.30 10.30
N ASP A 50 -6.21 -4.77 10.25
CA ASP A 50 -5.69 -3.84 11.25
C ASP A 50 -6.00 -2.38 10.92
N GLY A 51 -6.30 -2.05 9.65
CA GLY A 51 -6.49 -0.67 9.25
C GLY A 51 -5.19 0.14 9.13
N THR A 52 -4.07 -0.55 8.93
CA THR A 52 -2.72 0.06 8.95
C THR A 52 -1.95 -0.14 7.65
N VAL A 53 -0.89 0.65 7.47
CA VAL A 53 0.17 0.42 6.48
C VAL A 53 1.52 0.31 7.18
N THR A 54 2.24 -0.78 6.94
CA THR A 54 3.59 -1.00 7.47
C THR A 54 4.65 -0.55 6.46
N LYS A 55 5.69 0.10 6.94
CA LYS A 55 6.89 0.53 6.20
C LYS A 55 8.07 -0.33 6.62
N ILE A 56 8.73 -0.95 5.65
CA ILE A 56 9.90 -1.83 5.85
C ILE A 56 11.11 -1.21 5.16
N ASP A 57 12.26 -1.26 5.82
CA ASP A 57 13.56 -0.96 5.22
C ASP A 57 14.05 -2.19 4.44
N PRO A 58 14.14 -2.13 3.10
CA PRO A 58 14.57 -3.28 2.29
C PRO A 58 16.06 -3.63 2.45
N ALA A 59 16.87 -2.77 3.07
CA ALA A 59 18.28 -3.03 3.33
C ALA A 59 18.49 -3.91 4.57
N THR A 60 17.61 -3.81 5.56
CA THR A 60 17.70 -4.54 6.84
C THR A 60 16.61 -5.59 7.04
N ASP A 61 15.56 -5.57 6.20
CA ASP A 61 14.35 -6.37 6.36
C ASP A 61 13.62 -6.09 7.69
N GLU A 62 13.78 -4.87 8.22
CA GLU A 62 13.15 -4.43 9.48
C GLU A 62 11.96 -3.51 9.23
N VAL A 63 10.94 -3.65 10.06
CA VAL A 63 9.83 -2.69 10.13
C VAL A 63 10.36 -1.38 10.71
N VAL A 64 10.23 -0.30 9.93
CA VAL A 64 10.60 1.06 10.33
C VAL A 64 9.46 1.71 11.09
N ASP A 65 8.24 1.58 10.58
CA ASP A 65 7.03 2.18 11.15
C ASP A 65 5.77 1.42 10.70
N THR A 66 4.69 1.61 11.46
CA THR A 66 3.33 1.21 11.09
C THR A 66 2.39 2.38 11.32
N PHE A 67 1.62 2.75 10.28
CA PHE A 67 0.77 3.92 10.27
C PHE A 67 -0.71 3.54 10.23
N GLU A 68 -1.51 4.16 11.08
CA GLU A 68 -2.98 4.07 11.04
C GLU A 68 -3.52 4.83 9.83
N VAL A 69 -4.29 4.16 8.98
CA VAL A 69 -4.84 4.76 7.75
C VAL A 69 -6.37 4.67 7.66
N GLY A 70 -6.99 3.78 8.44
CA GLY A 70 -8.45 3.62 8.51
C GLY A 70 -8.95 2.36 7.80
N SER A 71 -10.22 2.36 7.39
CA SER A 71 -10.96 1.12 7.07
C SER A 71 -10.45 0.34 5.84
N GLU A 72 -9.98 -0.89 6.09
CA GLU A 72 -9.60 -1.91 5.09
C GLU A 72 -8.65 -1.39 3.97
N PRO A 73 -7.40 -1.00 4.34
CA PRO A 73 -6.44 -0.49 3.36
C PRO A 73 -5.99 -1.61 2.41
N SER A 74 -6.05 -1.33 1.11
CA SER A 74 -5.78 -2.32 0.06
C SER A 74 -4.70 -1.82 -0.92
N GLY A 75 -5.09 -1.28 -2.06
CA GLY A 75 -4.16 -0.81 -3.08
C GLY A 75 -3.31 0.36 -2.61
N LEU A 76 -2.04 0.31 -2.97
CA LEU A 76 -1.06 1.35 -2.68
C LEU A 76 -0.52 1.94 -3.99
N ALA A 77 -0.30 3.25 -4.02
CA ALA A 77 0.45 3.92 -5.07
C ALA A 77 1.33 5.00 -4.45
N PHE A 78 2.41 5.38 -5.13
CA PHE A 78 3.29 6.45 -4.68
C PHE A 78 3.46 7.45 -5.81
N GLU A 79 3.15 8.72 -5.53
CA GLU A 79 3.20 9.78 -6.52
C GLU A 79 3.71 11.06 -5.85
N ALA A 80 4.68 11.72 -6.47
CA ALA A 80 5.21 13.01 -6.02
C ALA A 80 5.62 13.06 -4.52
N GLY A 81 6.10 11.95 -3.96
CA GLY A 81 6.53 11.88 -2.56
C GLY A 81 5.41 11.57 -1.56
N VAL A 82 4.19 11.31 -2.04
CA VAL A 82 3.02 10.99 -1.22
C VAL A 82 2.64 9.53 -1.43
N LEU A 83 2.37 8.81 -0.34
CA LEU A 83 1.80 7.47 -0.40
C LEU A 83 0.28 7.58 -0.44
N TRP A 84 -0.33 6.94 -1.44
CA TRP A 84 -1.78 6.90 -1.59
C TRP A 84 -2.30 5.50 -1.28
N VAL A 85 -3.37 5.44 -0.50
CA VAL A 85 -3.92 4.20 0.05
C VAL A 85 -5.41 4.12 -0.30
N ALA A 86 -5.81 3.11 -1.05
CA ALA A 86 -7.21 2.78 -1.25
C ALA A 86 -7.79 2.20 0.05
N ARG A 87 -8.94 2.74 0.49
CA ARG A 87 -9.63 2.34 1.72
C ARG A 87 -10.94 1.67 1.33
N THR A 88 -10.88 0.34 1.25
CA THR A 88 -11.94 -0.49 0.67
C THR A 88 -13.23 -0.37 1.49
N GLY A 89 -13.10 -0.27 2.81
CA GLY A 89 -14.21 -0.35 3.75
C GLY A 89 -15.13 0.86 3.73
N ASP A 90 -14.65 2.02 3.27
CA ASP A 90 -15.44 3.26 3.23
C ASP A 90 -15.44 4.00 1.89
N GLY A 91 -14.88 3.39 0.84
CA GLY A 91 -15.05 3.89 -0.53
C GLY A 91 -14.18 5.11 -0.89
N SER A 92 -13.03 5.25 -0.23
CA SER A 92 -12.18 6.44 -0.38
C SER A 92 -10.71 6.09 -0.65
N VAL A 93 -9.90 7.10 -0.94
CA VAL A 93 -8.45 7.02 -1.03
C VAL A 93 -7.86 8.09 -0.11
N SER A 94 -6.87 7.72 0.69
CA SER A 94 -6.12 8.66 1.54
C SER A 94 -4.73 8.94 0.99
N ALA A 95 -4.31 10.20 1.06
CA ALA A 95 -2.93 10.63 0.88
C ALA A 95 -2.24 10.65 2.25
N LEU A 96 -1.09 10.00 2.34
CA LEU A 96 -0.29 9.83 3.54
C LEU A 96 1.11 10.43 3.31
N ASP A 97 1.59 11.23 4.26
CA ASP A 97 2.99 11.63 4.33
C ASP A 97 3.84 10.42 4.76
N PRO A 98 4.79 9.96 3.92
CA PRO A 98 5.53 8.72 4.18
C PRO A 98 6.61 8.85 5.27
N GLY A 99 6.91 10.06 5.74
CA GLY A 99 7.86 10.32 6.82
C GLY A 99 7.21 10.33 8.20
N THR A 100 5.97 10.81 8.28
CA THR A 100 5.26 11.06 9.54
C THR A 100 4.03 10.19 9.74
N GLY A 101 3.46 9.63 8.68
CA GLY A 101 2.17 8.96 8.71
C GLY A 101 0.98 9.91 8.80
N GLU A 102 1.17 11.21 8.60
CA GLU A 102 0.06 12.16 8.60
C GLU A 102 -0.84 11.96 7.37
N ILE A 103 -2.16 11.90 7.59
CA ILE A 103 -3.14 11.89 6.50
C ILE A 103 -3.30 13.31 5.97
N LEU A 104 -2.73 13.56 4.79
CA LEU A 104 -2.73 14.87 4.12
C LEU A 104 -4.09 15.19 3.50
N ALA A 105 -4.79 14.17 2.99
CA ALA A 105 -6.10 14.31 2.38
C ALA A 105 -6.83 12.96 2.35
N THR A 106 -8.16 13.01 2.34
CA THR A 106 -9.03 11.86 2.06
C THR A 106 -10.01 12.25 0.99
N VAL A 107 -10.02 11.51 -0.12
CA VAL A 107 -10.85 11.81 -1.29
C VAL A 107 -11.81 10.65 -1.57
N PRO A 108 -13.09 10.91 -1.89
CA PRO A 108 -14.00 9.88 -2.35
C PRO A 108 -13.49 9.24 -3.64
N ALA A 109 -13.59 7.92 -3.76
CA ALA A 109 -13.24 7.20 -4.98
C ALA A 109 -14.46 6.54 -5.62
N GLY A 110 -15.13 5.66 -4.89
CA GLY A 110 -16.21 4.82 -5.40
C GLY A 110 -16.48 3.63 -4.49
N ASP A 111 -17.32 2.69 -4.95
CA ASP A 111 -17.68 1.52 -4.14
C ASP A 111 -16.57 0.45 -4.17
N ARG A 112 -16.01 0.15 -2.99
CA ARG A 112 -14.89 -0.79 -2.75
C ARG A 112 -13.69 -0.55 -3.69
N PRO A 113 -12.94 0.56 -3.52
CA PRO A 113 -11.69 0.79 -4.23
C PRO A 113 -10.66 -0.26 -3.80
N THR A 114 -9.93 -0.85 -4.76
CA THR A 114 -8.97 -1.93 -4.46
C THR A 114 -7.61 -1.74 -5.12
N GLY A 115 -7.57 -1.50 -6.42
CA GLY A 115 -6.34 -1.26 -7.17
C GLY A 115 -6.07 0.22 -7.28
N LEU A 116 -4.81 0.61 -7.12
CA LEU A 116 -4.36 2.00 -7.24
C LEU A 116 -3.12 2.05 -8.13
N ALA A 117 -3.11 2.95 -9.11
CA ALA A 117 -1.95 3.18 -9.95
C ALA A 117 -1.75 4.68 -10.19
N ALA A 118 -0.51 5.14 -10.08
CA ALA A 118 -0.11 6.49 -10.45
C ALA A 118 0.42 6.50 -11.89
N GLY A 119 0.02 7.48 -12.69
CA GLY A 119 0.49 7.62 -14.06
C GLY A 119 -0.30 8.66 -14.86
N ALA A 120 0.35 9.23 -15.86
CA ALA A 120 -0.23 10.29 -16.70
C ALA A 120 -0.77 11.49 -15.89
N GLY A 121 -0.08 11.86 -14.80
CA GLY A 121 -0.46 12.97 -13.93
C GLY A 121 -1.76 12.74 -13.15
N ALA A 122 -2.13 11.49 -12.90
CA ALA A 122 -3.32 11.14 -12.14
C ALA A 122 -3.13 9.85 -11.35
N LEU A 123 -4.04 9.63 -10.40
CA LEU A 123 -4.26 8.31 -9.80
C LEU A 123 -5.46 7.66 -10.47
N TRP A 124 -5.33 6.38 -10.75
CA TRP A 124 -6.38 5.53 -11.31
C TRP A 124 -6.77 4.50 -10.27
N VAL A 125 -8.04 4.50 -9.88
CA VAL A 125 -8.60 3.65 -8.82
C VAL A 125 -9.59 2.67 -9.42
N THR A 126 -9.41 1.36 -9.23
CA THR A 126 -10.43 0.37 -9.63
C THR A 126 -11.45 0.17 -8.51
N ASN A 127 -12.73 0.36 -8.82
CA ASN A 127 -13.84 0.18 -7.88
C ASN A 127 -14.57 -1.14 -8.18
N THR A 128 -14.31 -2.16 -7.38
CA THR A 128 -14.67 -3.55 -7.72
C THR A 128 -16.16 -3.84 -7.69
N SER A 129 -16.90 -3.23 -6.77
CA SER A 129 -18.36 -3.43 -6.69
C SER A 129 -19.15 -2.68 -7.76
N SER A 130 -18.58 -1.60 -8.28
CA SER A 130 -19.26 -0.73 -9.25
C SER A 130 -18.78 -0.92 -10.70
N ALA A 131 -17.82 -1.82 -10.93
CA ALA A 131 -17.22 -2.06 -12.25
C ALA A 131 -16.74 -0.75 -12.93
N SER A 132 -16.15 0.15 -12.15
CA SER A 132 -15.73 1.48 -12.61
C SER A 132 -14.26 1.78 -12.28
N VAL A 133 -13.70 2.77 -12.96
CA VAL A 133 -12.38 3.34 -12.65
C VAL A 133 -12.54 4.83 -12.34
N THR A 134 -12.05 5.27 -11.19
CA THR A 134 -12.02 6.68 -10.81
C THR A 134 -10.65 7.27 -11.11
N ARG A 135 -10.63 8.46 -11.74
CA ARG A 135 -9.42 9.26 -11.91
C ARG A 135 -9.40 10.36 -10.84
N ILE A 136 -8.32 10.43 -10.07
CA ILE A 136 -8.10 11.44 -9.02
C ILE A 136 -6.92 12.34 -9.43
N ASP A 137 -7.06 13.64 -9.21
CA ASP A 137 -5.94 14.60 -9.31
C ASP A 137 -5.12 14.54 -8.01
N PRO A 138 -3.84 14.14 -8.04
CA PRO A 138 -3.03 14.01 -6.85
C PRO A 138 -2.59 15.37 -6.27
N THR A 139 -2.86 16.49 -6.95
CA THR A 139 -2.41 17.83 -6.53
C THR A 139 -3.47 18.68 -5.83
N GLY A 140 -4.72 18.23 -5.78
CA GLY A 140 -5.85 18.92 -5.14
C GLY A 140 -6.86 19.52 -6.11
#